data_AF-A0A1G5Z1H1-F1
#
_entry.id   AF-A0A1G5Z1H1-F1
#
_cell.length_a   1.000
_cell.length_b   1.000
_cell.length_c   1.000
_cell.angle_alpha   90.00
_cell.angle_beta   90.00
_cell.angle_gamma   90.00
#
_symmetry.space_group_name_H-M   'P 1'
#
loop_
_entity.id
_entity.type
_entity.pdbx_description
1 polymer ?
#
loop_
_entity_poly.entity_id
_entity_poly.type
_entity_poly.pdbx_seq_one_letter_code
_entity_poly.pdbx_strand_id
1 'polypeptide(L)'
;MKKILFIWIGIFLSAVLLLSCTESSDIDPDDPQQATNDLNFNFTLTGDESSYSMEIDGVELKNYAEILNTLNVDKSISLNFWGQGNDFNFAGINWIPLGKGTYEAGHDLGLGNGTFGNNLFMMAFVKKNNVKHFAYSAHDYGYLAEERIPGSSCTVKIITFEGKLTRYSFMGGTFNQFIGTVEGQFAGTFKTKAGQEVKVTKGQFRIIQNLPPGAVILG
;
A
#
# COMPACT_ATOMS: atom_id res chain seq x y z
N MET A 1 -36.28 -34.70 -32.79
CA MET A 1 -34.81 -34.57 -32.57
C MET A 1 -34.35 -33.18 -32.13
N LYS A 2 -34.97 -32.07 -32.55
CA LYS A 2 -34.51 -30.70 -32.16
C LYS A 2 -34.66 -30.37 -30.67
N LYS A 3 -35.71 -30.85 -29.98
CA LYS A 3 -35.97 -30.52 -28.56
C LYS A 3 -34.94 -31.12 -27.57
N ILE A 4 -34.38 -32.29 -27.88
CA ILE A 4 -33.40 -32.95 -27.01
C ILE A 4 -32.06 -32.22 -27.08
N LEU A 5 -31.66 -31.74 -28.27
CA LEU A 5 -30.40 -31.02 -28.46
C LEU A 5 -30.33 -29.71 -27.65
N PHE A 6 -31.45 -28.98 -27.53
CA PHE A 6 -31.50 -27.73 -26.74
C PHE A 6 -31.41 -27.97 -25.23
N ILE A 7 -31.89 -29.12 -24.74
CA ILE A 7 -31.79 -29.48 -23.31
C ILE A 7 -30.34 -29.77 -22.93
N TRP A 8 -29.59 -30.48 -23.79
CA TRP A 8 -28.18 -30.77 -23.55
C TRP A 8 -27.30 -29.52 -23.60
N ILE A 9 -27.58 -28.56 -24.50
CA ILE A 9 -26.87 -27.27 -24.55
C ILE A 9 -27.15 -26.44 -23.29
N GLY A 10 -28.40 -26.46 -22.79
CA GLY A 10 -28.78 -25.77 -21.55
C GLY A 10 -28.07 -26.32 -20.31
N ILE A 11 -28.01 -27.66 -20.17
CA ILE A 11 -27.32 -28.31 -19.03
C ILE A 11 -25.81 -28.05 -19.09
N PHE A 12 -25.23 -28.02 -20.29
CA PHE A 12 -23.80 -27.74 -20.46
C PHE A 12 -23.43 -26.30 -20.10
N LEU A 13 -24.26 -25.30 -20.45
CA LEU A 13 -24.04 -23.91 -20.03
C LEU A 13 -24.16 -23.72 -18.51
N SER A 14 -25.07 -24.41 -17.85
CA SER A 14 -25.22 -24.37 -16.39
C SER A 14 -24.01 -24.97 -15.66
N ALA A 15 -23.40 -26.02 -16.21
CA ALA A 15 -22.21 -26.64 -15.64
C ALA A 15 -20.95 -25.78 -15.80
N VAL A 16 -20.83 -25.00 -16.88
CA VAL A 16 -19.71 -24.06 -17.08
C VAL A 16 -19.79 -22.87 -16.12
N LEU A 17 -20.99 -22.41 -15.75
CA LEU A 17 -21.15 -21.34 -14.76
C LEU A 17 -20.79 -21.79 -13.33
N LEU A 18 -20.96 -23.07 -13.00
CA LEU A 18 -20.59 -23.65 -11.70
C LEU A 18 -19.09 -23.97 -11.55
N LEU A 19 -18.34 -24.02 -12.66
CA LEU A 19 -16.87 -24.14 -12.66
C LEU A 19 -16.14 -22.78 -12.65
N SER A 20 -16.89 -21.66 -12.61
CA SER A 20 -16.30 -20.32 -12.47
C SER A 20 -16.17 -19.84 -11.01
N CYS A 21 -16.36 -20.74 -10.04
CA CYS A 21 -15.71 -20.58 -8.75
C CYS A 21 -14.21 -20.74 -8.98
N THR A 22 -13.55 -19.66 -9.38
CA THR A 22 -12.12 -19.52 -9.23
C THR A 22 -11.84 -19.76 -7.74
N GLU A 23 -11.25 -20.92 -7.44
CA GLU A 23 -10.50 -21.12 -6.20
C GLU A 23 -9.66 -19.87 -6.03
N SER A 24 -9.84 -19.16 -4.92
CA SER A 24 -8.89 -18.15 -4.47
C SER A 24 -7.60 -18.94 -4.20
N SER A 25 -6.78 -19.09 -5.23
CA SER A 25 -5.43 -19.57 -5.08
C SER A 25 -4.77 -18.63 -4.08
N ASP A 26 -4.42 -19.18 -2.92
CA ASP A 26 -3.47 -18.56 -2.00
C ASP A 26 -2.32 -18.04 -2.86
N ILE A 27 -2.22 -16.72 -2.96
CA ILE A 27 -1.18 -16.06 -3.74
C ILE A 27 0.12 -16.33 -3.00
N ASP A 28 0.98 -17.13 -3.63
CA ASP A 28 2.36 -17.30 -3.21
C ASP A 28 3.00 -15.91 -3.16
N PRO A 29 3.54 -15.45 -2.02
CA PRO A 29 4.23 -14.16 -1.92
C PRO A 29 5.46 -14.05 -2.85
N ASP A 30 5.93 -15.18 -3.40
CA ASP A 30 7.00 -15.23 -4.40
C ASP A 30 6.50 -15.26 -5.86
N ASP A 31 5.18 -15.26 -6.12
CA ASP A 31 4.66 -15.12 -7.48
C ASP A 31 4.91 -13.69 -7.96
N PRO A 32 5.71 -13.46 -9.02
CA PRO A 32 5.98 -12.12 -9.51
C PRO A 32 4.68 -11.51 -10.05
N GLN A 33 3.93 -10.83 -9.18
CA GLN A 33 2.87 -9.92 -9.59
C GLN A 33 3.48 -8.97 -10.61
N GLN A 34 3.03 -9.12 -11.85
CA GLN A 34 3.50 -8.29 -12.94
C GLN A 34 3.10 -6.86 -12.61
N ALA A 35 4.09 -6.04 -12.25
CA ALA A 35 3.87 -4.66 -11.83
C ALA A 35 3.01 -3.93 -12.85
N THR A 36 1.95 -3.26 -12.39
CA THR A 36 1.06 -2.51 -13.27
C THR A 36 1.64 -1.16 -13.70
N ASN A 37 2.64 -0.67 -12.96
CA ASN A 37 3.38 0.55 -13.26
C ASN A 37 4.89 0.26 -13.36
N ASP A 38 5.55 0.90 -14.33
CA ASP A 38 6.98 0.77 -14.52
C ASP A 38 7.76 1.49 -13.40
N LEU A 39 8.54 0.71 -12.64
CA LEU A 39 9.53 1.23 -11.68
C LEU A 39 10.93 1.27 -12.32
N ASN A 40 11.01 1.78 -13.54
CA ASN A 40 12.25 1.82 -14.33
C ASN A 40 13.04 3.12 -14.06
N PHE A 41 13.48 3.28 -12.81
CA PHE A 41 14.38 4.36 -12.40
C PHE A 41 15.29 3.88 -11.27
N ASN A 42 16.44 4.52 -11.10
CA ASN A 42 17.38 4.17 -10.05
C ASN A 42 16.93 4.76 -8.70
N PHE A 43 17.13 4.01 -7.63
CA PHE A 43 17.00 4.52 -6.27
C PHE A 43 18.21 5.41 -5.94
N THR A 44 17.97 6.60 -5.40
CA THR A 44 19.02 7.63 -5.21
C THR A 44 19.05 8.25 -3.82
N LEU A 45 18.08 7.96 -2.95
CA LEU A 45 18.10 8.47 -1.57
C LEU A 45 19.20 7.79 -0.76
N THR A 46 20.01 8.60 -0.08
CA THR A 46 21.15 8.16 0.74
C THR A 46 21.21 8.96 2.03
N GLY A 47 22.05 8.54 2.98
CA GLY A 47 22.26 9.23 4.26
C GLY A 47 21.47 8.61 5.43
N ASP A 48 21.48 9.30 6.56
CA ASP A 48 20.97 8.77 7.85
C ASP A 48 19.61 9.38 8.24
N GLU A 49 19.01 10.18 7.35
CA GLU A 49 17.75 10.87 7.59
C GLU A 49 16.59 10.25 6.81
N SER A 50 15.41 10.23 7.43
CA SER A 50 14.18 9.80 6.75
C SER A 50 13.70 10.86 5.77
N SER A 51 13.46 10.47 4.52
CA SER A 51 13.07 11.36 3.45
C SER A 51 12.29 10.64 2.35
N TYR A 52 11.57 11.40 1.56
CA TYR A 52 11.03 10.96 0.28
C TYR A 52 11.32 11.99 -0.82
N SER A 53 11.25 11.50 -2.05
CA SER A 53 11.19 12.32 -3.26
C SER A 53 10.13 11.73 -4.18
N MET A 54 9.29 12.56 -4.79
CA MET A 54 8.36 12.10 -5.81
C MET A 54 8.15 13.16 -6.90
N GLU A 55 7.99 12.71 -8.14
CA GLU A 55 7.59 13.56 -9.26
C GLU A 55 6.08 13.42 -9.45
N ILE A 56 5.31 14.49 -9.18
CA ILE A 56 3.86 14.55 -9.40
C ILE A 56 3.55 15.47 -10.58
N ASP A 57 2.97 14.91 -11.65
CA ASP A 57 2.70 15.61 -12.90
C ASP A 57 3.88 16.46 -13.41
N GLY A 58 5.09 15.92 -13.32
CA GLY A 58 6.34 16.56 -13.75
C GLY A 58 6.98 17.52 -12.76
N VAL A 59 6.38 17.76 -11.59
CA VAL A 59 6.95 18.59 -10.51
C VAL A 59 7.57 17.70 -9.45
N GLU A 60 8.86 17.91 -9.17
CA GLU A 60 9.56 17.20 -8.09
C GLU A 60 9.20 17.78 -6.73
N LEU A 61 8.86 16.90 -5.78
CA LEU A 61 8.59 17.19 -4.38
C LEU A 61 9.50 16.35 -3.50
N LYS A 62 10.07 16.96 -2.46
CA LYS A 62 10.95 16.32 -1.48
C LYS A 62 10.60 16.79 -0.09
N ASN A 63 10.53 15.88 0.86
CA ASN A 63 10.36 16.21 2.27
C ASN A 63 10.64 14.99 3.17
N TYR A 64 10.31 15.11 4.45
CA TYR A 64 10.39 14.07 5.47
C TYR A 64 9.35 12.94 5.24
N ALA A 65 9.78 11.71 5.53
CA ALA A 65 8.95 10.52 5.52
C ALA A 65 9.03 9.81 6.88
N GLU A 66 7.96 9.13 7.29
CA GLU A 66 7.95 8.38 8.55
C GLU A 66 7.08 7.13 8.46
N ILE A 67 7.29 6.22 9.41
CA ILE A 67 6.38 5.09 9.64
C ILE A 67 5.36 5.51 10.70
N LEU A 68 4.09 5.43 10.34
CA LEU A 68 2.98 5.63 11.27
C LEU A 68 2.74 4.38 12.12
N ASN A 69 2.26 4.61 13.33
CA ASN A 69 1.76 3.53 14.17
C ASN A 69 0.50 2.92 13.57
N THR A 70 0.39 1.60 13.69
CA THR A 70 -0.77 0.83 13.24
C THR A 70 -1.18 -0.14 14.35
N LEU A 71 -2.43 -0.59 14.33
CA LEU A 71 -2.92 -1.67 15.20
C LEU A 71 -2.58 -3.06 14.63
N ASN A 72 -2.07 -3.12 13.40
CA ASN A 72 -1.79 -4.33 12.62
C ASN A 72 -0.28 -4.50 12.38
N VAL A 73 0.50 -4.27 13.44
CA VAL A 73 1.97 -4.20 13.44
C VAL A 73 2.66 -5.51 13.04
N ASP A 74 1.96 -6.63 13.17
CA ASP A 74 2.39 -7.98 12.80
C ASP A 74 2.20 -8.27 11.31
N LYS A 75 1.46 -7.41 10.59
CA LYS A 75 1.12 -7.61 9.18
C LYS A 75 1.68 -6.54 8.26
N SER A 76 1.83 -5.32 8.76
CA SER A 76 2.14 -4.20 7.90
C SER A 76 2.76 -3.01 8.62
N ILE A 77 3.36 -2.12 7.82
CA ILE A 77 3.70 -0.75 8.21
C ILE A 77 2.91 0.24 7.34
N SER A 78 2.70 1.45 7.84
CA SER A 78 2.11 2.54 7.07
C SER A 78 3.11 3.67 6.95
N LEU A 79 3.32 4.17 5.73
CA LEU A 79 4.24 5.27 5.45
C LEU A 79 3.46 6.57 5.30
N ASN A 80 3.96 7.63 5.93
CA ASN A 80 3.48 8.99 5.75
C ASN A 80 4.56 9.85 5.11
N PHE A 81 4.16 10.69 4.17
CA PHE A 81 4.99 11.64 3.45
C PHE A 81 4.46 13.04 3.73
N TRP A 82 5.28 13.88 4.35
CA TRP A 82 4.90 15.23 4.77
C TRP A 82 4.88 16.22 3.61
N GLY A 83 3.88 17.10 3.58
CA GLY A 83 3.78 18.16 2.57
C GLY A 83 4.49 19.44 3.00
N GLN A 84 4.46 20.45 2.13
CA GLN A 84 4.96 21.79 2.49
C GLN A 84 4.19 22.35 3.70
N GLY A 85 4.88 23.12 4.54
CA GLY A 85 4.27 23.74 5.72
C GLY A 85 3.82 22.72 6.78
N ASN A 86 4.47 21.55 6.85
CA ASN A 86 4.12 20.46 7.76
C ASN A 86 2.70 19.93 7.55
N ASP A 87 2.22 19.87 6.30
CA ASP A 87 0.95 19.23 5.97
C ASP A 87 1.05 17.71 6.20
N PHE A 88 0.58 17.30 7.39
CA PHE A 88 0.50 15.90 7.78
C PHE A 88 -0.48 15.14 6.87
N ASN A 89 -0.16 13.89 6.53
CA ASN A 89 -0.91 13.11 5.53
C ASN A 89 -1.04 13.84 4.19
N PHE A 90 0.07 14.39 3.69
CA PHE A 90 0.11 14.94 2.33
C PHE A 90 0.13 13.81 1.30
N ALA A 91 0.96 12.80 1.49
CA ALA A 91 0.90 11.55 0.74
C ALA A 91 1.21 10.38 1.67
N GLY A 92 0.89 9.17 1.26
CA GLY A 92 1.17 8.00 2.08
C GLY A 92 0.86 6.69 1.39
N ILE A 93 1.45 5.64 1.94
CA ILE A 93 1.23 4.26 1.53
C ILE A 93 0.94 3.46 2.79
N ASN A 94 -0.33 3.13 2.99
CA ASN A 94 -0.81 2.43 4.16
C ASN A 94 -0.81 0.92 3.95
N TRP A 95 -0.49 0.21 5.03
CA TRP A 95 -0.50 -1.25 5.10
C TRP A 95 0.35 -1.90 4.01
N ILE A 96 1.62 -1.51 3.96
CA ILE A 96 2.63 -2.21 3.16
C ILE A 96 2.99 -3.52 3.87
N PRO A 97 3.06 -4.66 3.16
CA PRO A 97 3.53 -5.92 3.74
C PRO A 97 4.92 -5.84 4.38
N LEU A 98 5.17 -6.67 5.40
CA LEU A 98 6.46 -6.72 6.10
C LEU A 98 7.49 -7.52 5.29
N GLY A 99 8.21 -6.86 4.39
CA GLY A 99 9.29 -7.50 3.66
C GLY A 99 9.73 -6.75 2.42
N LYS A 100 10.80 -7.27 1.81
CA LYS A 100 11.19 -6.89 0.45
C LYS A 100 10.21 -7.51 -0.53
N GLY A 101 9.92 -6.81 -1.62
CA GLY A 101 8.98 -7.29 -2.63
C GLY A 101 8.46 -6.17 -3.50
N THR A 102 7.62 -6.53 -4.48
CA THR A 102 6.85 -5.57 -5.28
C THR A 102 5.38 -5.82 -5.01
N TYR A 103 4.67 -4.75 -4.62
CA TYR A 103 3.30 -4.81 -4.17
C TYR A 103 2.46 -3.77 -4.91
N GLU A 104 1.17 -4.06 -5.06
CA GLU A 104 0.21 -3.16 -5.69
C GLU A 104 -0.78 -2.63 -4.66
N ALA A 105 -1.20 -1.37 -4.82
CA ALA A 105 -2.34 -0.86 -4.08
C ALA A 105 -3.60 -1.70 -4.38
N GLY A 106 -4.29 -2.11 -3.32
CA GLY A 106 -5.33 -3.13 -3.37
C GLY A 106 -4.85 -4.54 -3.05
N HIS A 107 -3.56 -4.75 -2.73
CA HIS A 107 -3.09 -6.03 -2.21
C HIS A 107 -3.76 -6.35 -0.87
N ASP A 108 -4.38 -7.52 -0.79
CA ASP A 108 -5.14 -7.99 0.37
C ASP A 108 -4.21 -8.64 1.41
N LEU A 109 -4.22 -8.12 2.64
CA LEU A 109 -3.43 -8.60 3.78
C LEU A 109 -4.25 -9.45 4.77
N GLY A 110 -5.46 -9.83 4.37
CA GLY A 110 -6.43 -10.53 5.19
C GLY A 110 -7.07 -9.65 6.27
N LEU A 111 -7.76 -10.29 7.21
CA LEU A 111 -8.46 -9.60 8.30
C LEU A 111 -7.52 -8.74 9.14
N GLY A 112 -7.98 -7.57 9.58
CA GLY A 112 -7.21 -6.71 10.47
C GLY A 112 -8.06 -5.83 11.35
N ASN A 113 -7.45 -5.26 12.38
CA ASN A 113 -8.09 -4.32 13.28
C ASN A 113 -8.41 -3.02 12.56
N GLY A 114 -9.58 -2.45 12.85
CA GLY A 114 -10.04 -1.19 12.27
C GLY A 114 -10.78 -1.33 10.94
N THR A 115 -10.97 -2.55 10.44
CA THR A 115 -11.80 -2.81 9.26
C THR A 115 -13.23 -3.22 9.67
N PHE A 116 -14.24 -2.81 8.89
CA PHE A 116 -15.64 -3.20 9.12
C PHE A 116 -15.94 -4.57 8.49
N GLY A 117 -15.32 -5.64 9.01
CA GLY A 117 -15.50 -7.00 8.49
C GLY A 117 -14.85 -7.25 7.12
N ASN A 118 -14.10 -6.27 6.59
CA ASN A 118 -13.33 -6.39 5.37
C ASN A 118 -11.87 -6.69 5.69
N ASN A 119 -11.12 -7.14 4.69
CA ASN A 119 -9.68 -7.27 4.85
C ASN A 119 -8.97 -5.91 4.84
N LEU A 120 -7.72 -5.89 5.29
CA LEU A 120 -6.79 -4.78 5.09
C LEU A 120 -6.29 -4.83 3.65
N PHE A 121 -6.38 -3.71 2.94
CA PHE A 121 -5.93 -3.63 1.54
C PHE A 121 -4.90 -2.54 1.41
N MET A 122 -3.68 -2.83 0.95
CA MET A 122 -2.65 -1.82 0.79
C MET A 122 -3.19 -0.58 0.06
N MET A 123 -3.15 0.58 0.70
CA MET A 123 -3.69 1.83 0.13
C MET A 123 -2.55 2.77 -0.20
N ALA A 124 -2.69 3.56 -1.25
CA ALA A 124 -1.79 4.70 -1.47
C ALA A 124 -2.61 5.92 -1.88
N PHE A 125 -2.17 7.10 -1.43
CA PHE A 125 -2.77 8.37 -1.81
C PHE A 125 -1.72 9.47 -1.95
N VAL A 126 -2.06 10.50 -2.70
CA VAL A 126 -1.32 11.77 -2.78
C VAL A 126 -2.30 12.95 -2.74
N LYS A 127 -1.90 14.05 -2.11
CA LYS A 127 -2.67 15.30 -2.08
C LYS A 127 -2.10 16.27 -3.11
N LYS A 128 -2.96 16.82 -3.95
CA LYS A 128 -2.61 17.91 -4.88
C LYS A 128 -3.69 18.97 -4.79
N ASN A 129 -3.29 20.24 -4.65
CA ASN A 129 -4.23 21.36 -4.49
C ASN A 129 -5.25 21.13 -3.35
N ASN A 130 -4.79 20.60 -2.22
CA ASN A 130 -5.62 20.20 -1.06
C ASN A 130 -6.66 19.10 -1.32
N VAL A 131 -6.58 18.39 -2.45
CA VAL A 131 -7.46 17.27 -2.79
C VAL A 131 -6.68 15.96 -2.72
N LYS A 132 -7.19 14.99 -1.95
CA LYS A 132 -6.63 13.62 -1.90
C LYS A 132 -7.03 12.82 -3.13
N HIS A 133 -6.05 12.20 -3.77
CA HIS A 133 -6.19 11.29 -4.90
C HIS A 133 -5.69 9.91 -4.47
N PHE A 134 -6.44 8.85 -4.75
CA PHE A 134 -6.17 7.51 -4.25
C PHE A 134 -5.80 6.56 -5.38
N ALA A 135 -4.96 5.56 -5.07
CA ALA A 135 -4.52 4.54 -6.00
C ALA A 135 -5.42 3.30 -6.06
N TYR A 136 -6.40 3.16 -5.16
CA TYR A 136 -7.27 1.98 -5.12
C TYR A 136 -8.70 2.30 -4.69
N SER A 137 -8.90 2.68 -3.45
CA SER A 137 -10.21 3.05 -2.89
C SER A 137 -10.10 4.38 -2.12
N ALA A 138 -11.19 5.13 -2.02
CA ALA A 138 -11.23 6.37 -1.25
C ALA A 138 -11.46 6.17 0.25
N HIS A 139 -11.56 4.92 0.70
CA HIS A 139 -11.82 4.61 2.10
C HIS A 139 -10.53 4.45 2.91
N ASP A 140 -10.41 5.22 3.99
CA ASP A 140 -9.17 5.35 4.77
C ASP A 140 -8.81 4.09 5.58
N TYR A 141 -9.75 3.15 5.81
CA TYR A 141 -9.59 1.97 6.67
C TYR A 141 -9.78 0.62 5.97
N GLY A 142 -9.69 0.57 4.64
CA GLY A 142 -9.76 -0.68 3.89
C GLY A 142 -10.64 -0.56 2.67
N TYR A 143 -10.87 -1.66 1.98
CA TYR A 143 -11.72 -1.69 0.79
C TYR A 143 -13.20 -1.54 1.16
N LEU A 144 -13.89 -0.62 0.49
CA LEU A 144 -15.34 -0.66 0.30
C LEU A 144 -15.60 -0.64 -1.20
N ALA A 145 -16.44 -1.57 -1.68
CA ALA A 145 -16.67 -1.72 -3.13
C ALA A 145 -17.22 -0.44 -3.78
N GLU A 146 -18.13 0.25 -3.10
CA GLU A 146 -18.68 1.55 -3.51
C GLU A 146 -17.64 2.70 -3.47
N GLU A 147 -16.52 2.50 -2.77
CA GLU A 147 -15.40 3.43 -2.69
C GLU A 147 -14.26 3.06 -3.64
N ARG A 148 -14.39 1.99 -4.44
CA ARG A 148 -13.39 1.65 -5.46
C ARG A 148 -13.29 2.76 -6.50
N ILE A 149 -12.06 3.09 -6.92
CA ILE A 149 -11.81 4.08 -7.96
C ILE A 149 -11.26 3.39 -9.22
N PRO A 150 -12.06 3.20 -10.29
CA PRO A 150 -11.59 2.54 -11.50
C PRO A 150 -10.41 3.25 -12.16
N GLY A 151 -9.44 2.45 -12.65
CA GLY A 151 -8.28 2.96 -13.37
C GLY A 151 -7.28 3.74 -12.51
N SER A 152 -7.37 3.64 -11.18
CA SER A 152 -6.29 4.00 -10.27
C SER A 152 -5.44 2.77 -9.93
N SER A 153 -4.13 2.95 -9.80
CA SER A 153 -3.17 1.93 -9.36
C SER A 153 -1.91 2.57 -8.80
N CYS A 154 -1.16 1.82 -7.98
CA CYS A 154 0.15 2.23 -7.51
C CYS A 154 0.97 0.97 -7.24
N THR A 155 2.13 0.88 -7.88
CA THR A 155 3.13 -0.15 -7.64
C THR A 155 4.13 0.39 -6.63
N VAL A 156 4.48 -0.41 -5.63
CA VAL A 156 5.50 -0.10 -4.63
C VAL A 156 6.50 -1.24 -4.58
N LYS A 157 7.78 -0.94 -4.77
CA LYS A 157 8.88 -1.89 -4.60
C LYS A 157 9.65 -1.57 -3.34
N ILE A 158 9.67 -2.50 -2.39
CA ILE A 158 10.50 -2.43 -1.20
C ILE A 158 11.86 -3.04 -1.52
N ILE A 159 12.90 -2.21 -1.47
CA ILE A 159 14.28 -2.57 -1.79
C ILE A 159 14.99 -3.02 -0.51
N THR A 160 14.80 -2.28 0.57
CA THR A 160 15.39 -2.54 1.89
C THR A 160 14.27 -2.63 2.91
N PHE A 161 14.31 -3.69 3.73
CA PHE A 161 13.42 -3.89 4.86
C PHE A 161 14.24 -4.56 5.96
N GLU A 162 14.94 -3.76 6.74
CA GLU A 162 15.88 -4.23 7.76
C GLU A 162 15.46 -3.70 9.12
N GLY A 163 15.07 -4.58 10.03
CA GLY A 163 14.53 -4.16 11.32
C GLY A 163 13.48 -5.11 11.82
N LYS A 164 12.79 -4.70 12.88
CA LYS A 164 11.69 -5.48 13.44
C LYS A 164 10.77 -4.60 14.26
N LEU A 165 9.55 -5.11 14.45
CA LEU A 165 8.68 -4.62 15.50
C LEU A 165 9.39 -4.76 16.85
N THR A 166 9.52 -3.63 17.55
CA THR A 166 10.20 -3.54 18.83
C THR A 166 9.26 -2.91 19.83
N ARG A 167 9.01 -3.64 20.91
CA ARG A 167 8.33 -3.13 22.08
C ARG A 167 9.34 -2.44 22.98
N TYR A 168 9.06 -1.22 23.43
CA TYR A 168 9.97 -0.48 24.30
C TYR A 168 9.23 0.46 25.26
N SER A 169 9.86 0.77 26.38
CA SER A 169 9.42 1.80 27.33
C SER A 169 10.20 3.09 27.10
N PHE A 170 9.50 4.22 27.05
CA PHE A 170 10.12 5.54 26.91
C PHE A 170 9.23 6.60 27.56
N MET A 171 9.82 7.55 28.30
CA MET A 171 9.09 8.63 28.99
C MET A 171 7.84 8.16 29.79
N GLY A 172 7.93 6.98 30.44
CA GLY A 172 6.83 6.41 31.22
C GLY A 172 5.70 5.75 30.40
N GLY A 173 5.80 5.73 29.08
CA GLY A 173 4.89 5.03 28.17
C GLY A 173 5.48 3.72 27.65
N THR A 174 4.60 2.81 27.20
CA THR A 174 4.99 1.61 26.44
C THR A 174 4.57 1.79 24.98
N PHE A 175 5.52 1.59 24.07
CA PHE A 175 5.34 1.71 22.63
C PHE A 175 5.64 0.39 21.95
N ASN A 176 5.01 0.17 20.79
CA ASN A 176 5.27 -0.98 19.93
C ASN A 176 5.36 -0.47 18.50
N GLN A 177 6.59 -0.35 17.97
CA GLN A 177 6.85 0.28 16.68
C GLN A 177 7.90 -0.50 15.91
N PHE A 178 7.85 -0.41 14.59
CA PHE A 178 8.96 -0.88 13.76
C PHE A 178 10.21 -0.03 14.06
N ILE A 179 11.34 -0.67 14.32
CA ILE A 179 12.66 -0.04 14.47
C ILE A 179 13.58 -0.64 13.41
N GLY A 180 14.18 0.20 12.58
CA GLY A 180 15.01 -0.21 11.46
C GLY A 180 14.93 0.73 10.25
N THR A 181 15.35 0.23 9.11
CA THR A 181 15.41 0.94 7.83
C THR A 181 14.48 0.32 6.80
N VAL A 182 13.68 1.16 6.15
CA VAL A 182 12.85 0.77 5.00
C VAL A 182 13.13 1.71 3.83
N GLU A 183 13.41 1.13 2.67
CA GLU A 183 13.64 1.86 1.42
C GLU A 183 12.77 1.29 0.32
N GLY A 184 12.23 2.17 -0.50
CA GLY A 184 11.44 1.71 -1.62
C GLY A 184 11.22 2.76 -2.69
N GLN A 185 10.64 2.28 -3.78
CA GLN A 185 10.24 3.04 -4.95
C GLN A 185 8.75 2.87 -5.16
N PHE A 186 8.10 3.88 -5.72
CA PHE A 186 6.69 3.78 -6.11
C PHE A 186 6.36 4.64 -7.31
N ALA A 187 5.38 4.19 -8.08
CA ALA A 187 4.81 4.91 -9.21
C ALA A 187 3.35 4.49 -9.36
N GLY A 188 2.51 5.40 -9.86
CA GLY A 188 1.09 5.11 -9.95
C GLY A 188 0.25 6.22 -10.58
N THR A 189 -0.99 5.83 -10.89
CA THR A 189 -2.06 6.72 -11.30
C THR A 189 -3.05 6.85 -10.15
N PHE A 190 -3.20 8.05 -9.61
CA PHE A 190 -4.05 8.35 -8.46
C PHE A 190 -5.25 9.17 -8.91
N LYS A 191 -6.44 8.84 -8.38
CA LYS A 191 -7.69 9.46 -8.82
C LYS A 191 -8.58 9.88 -7.65
N THR A 192 -9.38 10.91 -7.86
CA THR A 192 -10.56 11.17 -7.02
C THR A 192 -11.75 10.36 -7.53
N LYS A 193 -12.82 10.21 -6.73
CA LYS A 193 -14.07 9.60 -7.21
C LYS A 193 -14.72 10.38 -8.36
N ALA A 194 -14.45 11.69 -8.44
CA ALA A 194 -14.90 12.55 -9.53
C ALA A 194 -14.06 12.39 -10.82
N GLY A 195 -13.02 11.55 -10.81
CA GLY A 195 -12.19 11.25 -11.98
C GLY A 195 -11.03 12.21 -12.22
N GLN A 196 -10.73 13.13 -11.30
CA GLN A 196 -9.51 13.93 -11.38
C GLN A 196 -8.31 13.01 -11.20
N GLU A 197 -7.32 13.12 -12.08
CA GLU A 197 -6.16 12.22 -12.16
C GLU A 197 -4.87 12.99 -11.86
N VAL A 198 -3.98 12.35 -11.11
CA VAL A 198 -2.59 12.78 -10.92
C VAL A 198 -1.67 11.57 -11.06
N LYS A 199 -0.48 11.76 -11.62
CA LYS A 199 0.49 10.70 -11.81
C LYS A 199 1.73 10.93 -10.96
N VAL A 200 2.16 9.87 -10.29
CA VAL A 200 3.49 9.80 -9.69
C VAL A 200 4.35 8.89 -10.56
N THR A 201 5.41 9.45 -11.13
CA THR A 201 6.28 8.74 -12.10
C THR A 201 7.60 8.28 -11.48
N LYS A 202 8.07 8.95 -10.41
CA LYS A 202 9.35 8.66 -9.75
C LYS A 202 9.26 8.89 -8.24
N GLY A 203 8.49 8.07 -7.54
CA GLY A 203 8.44 8.06 -6.09
C GLY A 203 9.56 7.22 -5.50
N GLN A 204 10.24 7.72 -4.47
CA GLN A 204 11.19 6.98 -3.66
C GLN A 204 11.13 7.45 -2.22
N PHE A 205 11.36 6.54 -1.28
CA PHE A 205 11.41 6.85 0.14
C PHE A 205 12.54 6.05 0.81
N ARG A 206 13.11 6.66 1.85
CA ARG A 206 14.06 6.08 2.79
C ARG A 206 13.59 6.48 4.17
N ILE A 207 13.29 5.53 5.03
CA ILE A 207 12.87 5.81 6.40
C ILE A 207 13.81 5.05 7.33
N ILE A 208 14.44 5.78 8.23
CA ILE A 208 15.31 5.25 9.28
C ILE A 208 14.63 5.56 10.61
N GLN A 209 14.12 4.51 11.24
CA GLN A 209 13.42 4.59 12.52
C GLN A 209 14.30 4.01 13.61
N ASN A 210 14.92 4.89 14.40
CA ASN A 210 15.76 4.50 15.53
C ASN A 210 14.96 4.45 16.83
N LEU A 211 15.46 3.68 17.80
CA LEU A 211 14.99 3.78 19.17
C LEU A 211 15.28 5.19 19.71
N PRO A 212 14.33 5.84 20.39
CA PRO A 212 14.59 7.10 21.08
C PRO A 212 15.74 6.93 22.09
N PRO A 213 16.63 7.92 22.24
CA PRO A 213 17.67 7.88 23.27
C PRO A 213 17.07 7.68 24.66
N GLY A 214 17.50 6.63 25.37
CA GLY A 214 16.97 6.29 26.70
C GLY A 214 15.74 5.37 26.70
N ALA A 215 15.27 4.92 25.53
CA ALA A 215 14.27 3.85 25.45
C ALA A 215 14.82 2.52 25.98
N VAL A 216 13.99 1.76 26.68
CA VAL A 216 14.32 0.42 27.21
C VAL A 216 13.50 -0.61 26.46
N ILE A 217 14.16 -1.51 25.74
CA ILE A 217 13.48 -2.60 25.03
C ILE A 217 12.78 -3.51 26.03
N LEU A 218 11.52 -3.83 25.73
CA LEU A 218 10.69 -4.75 26.51
C LEU A 218 10.64 -6.09 25.76
N GLY A 219 10.83 -7.19 26.49
CA GLY A 219 10.70 -8.55 25.98
C GLY A 219 9.27 -8.95 25.63
#